data_AF-A0A7S3AGK7-F1
#
_entry.id   AF-A0A7S3AGK7-F1
#
_cell.length_a   1.000
_cell.length_b   1.000
_cell.length_c   1.000
_cell.angle_alpha   90.00
_cell.angle_beta   90.00
_cell.angle_gamma   90.00
#
_symmetry.space_group_name_H-M   'P 1'
#
loop_
_entity.id
_entity.type
_entity.pdbx_description
1 polymer ?
#
loop_
_entity_poly.entity_id
_entity_poly.type
_entity_poly.pdbx_seq_one_letter_code
_entity_poly.pdbx_strand_id
1 'polypeptide(L)'
;GGPVFDPTGKVVGVAFAGLDEADNVGYVIPMPVVQLFLKTVASKGEFGQLPRLGVRLQSTENRSLRRMLQLDENGRSGQLIVGVAPLMQVSDLVRSGDVLMKIDGHLIADDGTVDAMHGLRLPWDYLITRKPVGDQLALELLREGKPIS
;
A
#
# COMPACT_ATOMS: atom_id res chain seq x y z
N GLY A 1 -1.27 23.18 10.47
CA GLY A 1 -1.97 23.82 9.33
C GLY A 1 -3.40 24.15 9.69
N GLY A 2 -4.08 24.92 8.86
CA GLY A 2 -5.52 25.22 9.01
C GLY A 2 -6.43 24.12 8.44
N PRO A 3 -7.73 24.10 8.77
CA PRO A 3 -8.70 23.17 8.19
C PRO A 3 -8.97 23.50 6.71
N VAL A 4 -9.22 22.47 5.91
CA VAL A 4 -9.71 22.58 4.53
C VAL A 4 -11.16 22.12 4.51
N PHE A 5 -12.03 22.89 3.87
CA PHE A 5 -13.48 22.65 3.83
C PHE A 5 -13.95 22.26 2.43
N ASP A 6 -14.96 21.40 2.36
CA ASP A 6 -15.74 21.19 1.14
C ASP A 6 -16.80 22.31 0.95
N PRO A 7 -17.52 22.35 -0.20
CA PRO A 7 -18.54 23.37 -0.46
C PRO A 7 -19.71 23.37 0.53
N THR A 8 -19.89 22.32 1.33
CA THR A 8 -20.93 22.22 2.36
C THR A 8 -20.47 22.73 3.72
N GLY A 9 -19.18 23.12 3.83
CA GLY A 9 -18.58 23.59 5.08
C GLY A 9 -18.04 22.46 5.96
N LYS A 10 -17.93 21.22 5.47
CA LYS A 10 -17.37 20.10 6.22
C LYS A 10 -15.85 20.05 6.05
N VAL A 11 -15.14 19.75 7.14
CA VAL A 11 -13.68 19.56 7.10
C VAL A 11 -13.32 18.29 6.32
N VAL A 12 -12.47 18.43 5.30
CA VAL A 12 -11.96 17.35 4.44
C VAL A 12 -10.46 17.06 4.64
N GLY A 13 -9.77 17.91 5.40
CA GLY A 13 -8.41 17.65 5.81
C GLY A 13 -7.74 18.83 6.49
N VAL A 14 -6.43 18.72 6.67
CA VAL A 14 -5.58 19.78 7.23
C VAL A 14 -4.63 20.26 6.14
N ALA A 15 -4.62 21.57 5.89
CA ALA A 15 -3.70 22.18 4.94
C ALA A 15 -2.25 21.93 5.38
N PHE A 16 -1.43 21.51 4.42
CA PHE A 16 -0.02 21.23 4.62
C PHE A 16 0.80 22.02 3.61
N ALA A 17 1.70 22.86 4.14
CA ALA A 17 2.72 23.56 3.36
C ALA A 17 4.05 22.90 3.68
N GLY A 18 4.70 22.30 2.68
CA GLY A 18 5.97 21.58 2.87
C GLY A 18 6.64 21.14 1.58
N LEU A 19 6.23 21.68 0.43
CA LEU A 19 6.88 21.48 -0.85
C LEU A 19 7.17 22.87 -1.44
N ASP A 20 8.43 23.30 -1.32
CA ASP A 20 8.86 24.67 -1.62
C ASP A 20 8.93 24.96 -3.14
N GLU A 21 8.78 23.94 -3.99
CA GLU A 21 9.06 24.03 -5.43
C GLU A 21 7.80 24.18 -6.31
N ALA A 22 6.62 24.44 -5.73
CA ALA A 22 5.38 24.50 -6.49
C ALA A 22 4.56 25.77 -6.19
N ASP A 23 4.62 26.74 -7.12
CA ASP A 23 3.69 27.86 -7.14
C ASP A 23 2.28 27.39 -7.49
N ASN A 24 1.29 27.88 -6.74
CA ASN A 24 -0.14 27.56 -6.93
C ASN A 24 -0.51 26.06 -6.77
N VAL A 25 0.28 25.29 -6.02
CA VAL A 25 -0.07 23.91 -5.62
C VAL A 25 -0.15 23.80 -4.10
N GLY A 26 -1.35 23.54 -3.59
CA GLY A 26 -1.59 23.27 -2.17
C GLY A 26 -1.76 21.78 -1.90
N TYR A 27 -1.18 21.30 -0.79
CA TYR A 27 -1.35 19.91 -0.34
C TYR A 27 -2.27 19.85 0.89
N VAL A 28 -3.02 18.76 0.99
CA VAL A 28 -3.95 18.52 2.09
C VAL A 28 -3.67 17.15 2.67
N ILE A 29 -3.49 17.08 3.99
CA ILE A 29 -3.51 15.80 4.72
C ILE A 29 -4.99 15.39 4.84
N PRO A 30 -5.40 14.30 4.19
CA PRO A 30 -6.82 13.97 4.05
C PRO A 30 -7.39 13.43 5.37
N MET A 31 -8.70 13.62 5.58
CA MET A 31 -9.36 13.19 6.83
C MET A 31 -9.12 11.73 7.26
N PRO A 32 -9.04 10.72 6.37
CA PRO A 32 -8.72 9.35 6.79
C PRO A 32 -7.38 9.24 7.54
N VAL A 33 -6.37 10.00 7.12
CA VAL A 33 -5.05 10.05 7.80
C VAL A 33 -5.18 10.73 9.15
N VAL A 34 -5.90 11.85 9.22
CA VAL A 34 -6.15 12.58 10.48
C VAL A 34 -6.93 11.69 11.48
N GLN A 35 -7.93 10.96 11.00
CA GLN A 35 -8.71 10.04 11.83
C GLN A 35 -7.86 8.88 12.35
N LEU A 36 -7.02 8.28 11.50
CA LEU A 36 -6.09 7.24 11.92
C LEU A 36 -5.13 7.76 13.00
N PHE A 37 -4.60 8.97 12.82
CA PHE A 37 -3.75 9.64 13.82
C PHE A 37 -4.48 9.81 15.16
N LEU A 38 -5.64 10.46 15.17
CA LEU A 38 -6.39 10.75 16.38
C LEU A 38 -6.81 9.48 17.13
N LYS A 39 -7.28 8.45 16.42
CA LYS A 39 -7.65 7.15 17.01
C LYS A 39 -6.44 6.44 17.62
N THR A 40 -5.29 6.49 16.96
CA THR A 40 -4.07 5.85 17.45
C THR A 40 -3.57 6.54 18.72
N VAL A 41 -3.48 7.88 18.72
CA VAL A 41 -3.08 8.65 19.91
C VAL A 41 -4.05 8.43 21.07
N ALA A 42 -5.36 8.43 20.80
CA ALA A 42 -6.37 8.20 21.84
C ALA A 42 -6.26 6.81 22.49
N SER A 43 -5.84 5.79 21.74
CA SER A 43 -5.74 4.40 22.23
C SER A 43 -4.37 4.04 22.81
N LYS A 44 -3.29 4.60 22.28
CA LYS A 44 -1.90 4.24 22.63
C LYS A 44 -1.13 5.34 23.36
N GLY A 45 -1.68 6.55 23.46
CA GLY A 45 -1.00 7.74 24.01
C GLY A 45 -0.02 8.41 23.04
N GLU A 46 0.35 7.74 21.96
CA GLU A 46 1.24 8.24 20.91
C GLU A 46 0.86 7.68 19.53
N PHE A 47 1.35 8.29 18.45
CA PHE A 47 1.11 7.80 17.08
C PHE A 47 2.17 6.77 16.61
N GLY A 48 3.43 6.94 17.02
CA GLY A 48 4.54 6.12 16.55
C GLY A 48 4.87 6.36 15.08
N GLN A 49 4.92 5.28 14.27
CA GLN A 49 5.27 5.30 12.85
C GLN A 49 4.15 4.69 12.00
N LEU A 50 4.16 4.96 10.69
CA LEU A 50 3.31 4.24 9.75
C LEU A 50 3.77 2.78 9.58
N PRO A 51 2.84 1.82 9.47
CA PRO A 51 3.19 0.43 9.23
C PRO A 51 3.83 0.25 7.85
N ARG A 52 4.69 -0.77 7.74
CA ARG A 52 5.33 -1.19 6.49
C ARG A 52 5.34 -2.70 6.43
N LEU A 53 5.20 -3.28 5.23
CA LEU A 53 5.29 -4.72 5.05
C LEU A 53 6.74 -5.22 5.12
N GLY A 54 7.71 -4.42 4.67
CA GLY A 54 9.12 -4.81 4.68
C GLY A 54 9.58 -5.57 3.44
N VAL A 55 8.88 -5.42 2.32
CA VAL A 55 9.24 -6.01 1.03
C VAL A 55 9.61 -4.94 0.01
N ARG A 56 10.51 -5.27 -0.91
CA ARG A 56 10.79 -4.49 -2.12
C ARG A 56 10.23 -5.21 -3.32
N LEU A 57 9.47 -4.50 -4.13
CA LEU A 57 8.73 -5.03 -5.27
C LEU A 57 9.32 -4.55 -6.59
N GLN A 58 9.12 -5.34 -7.64
CA GLN A 58 9.44 -5.04 -9.03
C GLN A 58 8.22 -5.30 -9.92
N SER A 59 7.97 -4.36 -10.85
CA SER A 59 6.87 -4.45 -11.82
C SER A 59 7.01 -5.72 -12.67
N THR A 60 5.86 -6.34 -12.97
CA THR A 60 5.77 -7.52 -13.82
C THR A 60 5.13 -7.22 -15.18
N GLU A 61 5.12 -5.97 -15.65
CA GLU A 61 4.55 -5.62 -16.95
C GLU A 61 5.29 -6.27 -18.14
N ASN A 62 6.55 -6.64 -17.96
CA ASN A 62 7.34 -7.31 -19.00
C ASN A 62 6.81 -8.73 -19.29
N ARG A 63 6.32 -8.95 -20.51
CA ARG A 63 5.73 -10.24 -20.94
C ARG A 63 6.65 -11.45 -20.76
N SER A 64 7.96 -11.32 -20.97
CA SER A 64 8.90 -12.43 -20.78
C SER A 64 9.05 -12.79 -19.30
N LEU A 65 9.12 -11.78 -18.43
CA LEU A 65 9.14 -11.97 -16.98
C LEU A 65 7.84 -12.65 -16.51
N ARG A 66 6.69 -12.22 -17.01
CA ARG A 66 5.38 -12.83 -16.67
C ARG A 66 5.31 -14.32 -17.00
N ARG A 67 5.79 -14.72 -18.17
CA ARG A 67 5.85 -16.13 -18.56
C ARG A 67 6.78 -16.92 -17.66
N MET A 68 7.96 -16.37 -17.35
CA MET A 68 8.92 -17.00 -16.43
C MET A 68 8.31 -17.24 -15.05
N LEU A 69 7.49 -16.29 -14.57
CA LEU A 69 6.77 -16.38 -13.28
C LEU A 69 5.44 -17.16 -13.36
N GLN A 70 5.05 -17.63 -14.54
CA GLN A 70 3.78 -18.35 -14.78
C GLN A 70 2.53 -17.54 -14.40
N LEU A 71 2.57 -16.22 -14.60
CA LEU A 71 1.42 -15.34 -14.35
C LEU A 71 0.36 -15.41 -15.47
N ASP A 72 0.81 -15.64 -16.70
CA ASP A 72 -0.07 -15.61 -17.89
C ASP A 72 -1.02 -16.81 -17.94
N GLU A 73 -0.65 -17.97 -17.38
CA GLU A 73 -1.40 -19.23 -17.51
C GLU A 73 -2.80 -19.18 -16.86
N ASN A 74 -3.07 -18.19 -16.01
CA ASN A 74 -4.35 -18.05 -15.30
C ASN A 74 -4.84 -16.60 -15.20
N GLY A 75 -4.35 -15.70 -16.07
CA GLY A 75 -4.70 -14.28 -16.02
C GLY A 75 -4.34 -13.62 -14.67
N ARG A 76 -3.26 -14.08 -14.03
CA ARG A 76 -2.82 -13.57 -12.72
C ARG A 76 -2.05 -12.26 -12.91
N SER A 77 -2.06 -11.46 -11.86
CA SER A 77 -1.36 -10.17 -11.80
C SER A 77 -0.72 -10.00 -10.43
N GLY A 78 0.32 -9.17 -10.35
CA GLY A 78 1.01 -8.89 -9.11
C GLY A 78 2.43 -8.40 -9.32
N GLN A 79 3.14 -8.15 -8.23
CA GLN A 79 4.53 -7.69 -8.30
C GLN A 79 5.52 -8.70 -7.74
N LEU A 80 6.67 -8.80 -8.40
CA LEU A 80 7.76 -9.68 -8.00
C LEU A 80 8.44 -9.13 -6.74
N ILE A 81 8.59 -9.98 -5.73
CA ILE A 81 9.34 -9.66 -4.52
C ILE A 81 10.82 -9.86 -4.81
N VAL A 82 11.59 -8.77 -4.74
CA VAL A 82 13.03 -8.74 -5.04
C VAL A 82 13.90 -8.53 -3.80
N GLY A 83 13.27 -8.24 -2.65
CA GLY A 83 13.96 -8.15 -1.38
C GLY A 83 12.98 -8.19 -0.22
N VAL A 84 13.43 -8.78 0.89
CA VAL A 84 12.69 -8.87 2.14
C VAL A 84 13.59 -8.37 3.26
N ALA A 85 13.10 -7.45 4.07
CA ALA A 85 13.85 -6.93 5.21
C ALA A 85 13.96 -8.04 6.28
N PRO A 86 15.18 -8.41 6.71
CA PRO A 86 15.39 -9.63 7.51
C PRO A 86 14.77 -9.56 8.91
N LEU A 87 14.64 -8.35 9.47
CA LEU A 87 14.10 -8.12 10.81
C LEU A 87 12.58 -7.92 10.85
N MET A 88 11.90 -8.01 9.70
CA MET A 88 10.45 -7.84 9.63
C MET A 88 9.76 -9.20 9.77
N GLN A 89 8.64 -9.27 10.49
CA GLN A 89 7.89 -10.52 10.70
C GLN A 89 7.50 -11.26 9.41
N VAL A 90 7.37 -10.52 8.30
CA VAL A 90 7.05 -11.10 6.99
C VAL A 90 8.17 -12.02 6.45
N SER A 91 9.41 -11.89 6.94
CA SER A 91 10.58 -12.63 6.44
C SER A 91 10.49 -14.15 6.66
N ASP A 92 9.68 -14.59 7.62
CA ASP A 92 9.40 -16.01 7.87
C ASP A 92 8.39 -16.61 6.87
N LEU A 93 7.60 -15.76 6.21
CA LEU A 93 6.49 -16.18 5.34
C LEU A 93 6.81 -15.97 3.85
N VAL A 94 7.56 -14.92 3.55
CA VAL A 94 7.78 -14.39 2.21
C VAL A 94 9.26 -14.40 1.86
N ARG A 95 9.58 -14.70 0.60
CA ARG A 95 10.97 -14.68 0.10
C ARG A 95 11.08 -14.00 -1.26
N SER A 96 12.29 -13.58 -1.61
CA SER A 96 12.58 -13.11 -2.96
C SER A 96 12.25 -14.20 -3.99
N GLY A 97 11.63 -13.80 -5.10
CA GLY A 97 11.14 -14.71 -6.14
C GLY A 97 9.64 -14.99 -6.05
N ASP A 98 8.99 -14.73 -4.91
CA ASP A 98 7.53 -14.77 -4.80
C ASP A 98 6.89 -13.60 -5.57
N VAL A 99 5.67 -13.77 -6.04
CA VAL A 99 4.85 -12.67 -6.58
C VAL A 99 3.75 -12.33 -5.59
N LEU A 100 3.68 -11.07 -5.16
CA LEU A 100 2.59 -10.57 -4.32
C LEU A 100 1.38 -10.27 -5.21
N MET A 101 0.31 -11.06 -5.07
CA MET A 101 -0.90 -10.97 -5.90
C MET A 101 -2.02 -10.19 -5.21
N LYS A 102 -2.22 -10.41 -3.90
CA LYS A 102 -3.24 -9.68 -3.13
C LYS A 102 -2.78 -9.26 -1.75
N ILE A 103 -3.35 -8.17 -1.26
CA ILE A 103 -3.34 -7.76 0.14
C ILE A 103 -4.79 -7.54 0.59
N ASP A 104 -5.22 -8.22 1.64
CA ASP A 104 -6.59 -8.16 2.19
C ASP A 104 -7.68 -8.33 1.11
N GLY A 105 -7.46 -9.24 0.18
CA GLY A 105 -8.39 -9.50 -0.93
C GLY A 105 -8.35 -8.47 -2.07
N HIS A 106 -7.60 -7.38 -1.95
CA HIS A 106 -7.38 -6.43 -3.04
C HIS A 106 -6.32 -6.95 -4.00
N LEU A 107 -6.67 -7.03 -5.29
CA LEU A 107 -5.76 -7.40 -6.36
C LEU A 107 -4.69 -6.32 -6.58
N ILE A 108 -3.44 -6.75 -6.63
CA ILE A 108 -2.30 -5.93 -7.04
C ILE A 108 -2.09 -6.10 -8.53
N ALA A 109 -2.03 -4.99 -9.26
CA ALA A 109 -1.70 -4.98 -10.67
C ALA A 109 -0.19 -5.11 -10.92
N ASP A 110 0.16 -5.37 -12.17
CA ASP A 110 1.54 -5.58 -12.61
C ASP A 110 2.45 -4.35 -12.38
N ASP A 111 1.85 -3.16 -12.38
CA ASP A 111 2.49 -1.86 -12.11
C ASP A 111 2.58 -1.53 -10.60
N GLY A 112 2.04 -2.39 -9.74
CA GLY A 112 2.02 -2.18 -8.30
C GLY A 112 0.87 -1.34 -7.77
N THR A 113 -0.15 -1.06 -8.59
CA THR A 113 -1.32 -0.31 -8.15
C THR A 113 -2.46 -1.23 -7.73
N VAL A 114 -3.37 -0.69 -6.91
CA VAL A 114 -4.60 -1.33 -6.46
C VAL A 114 -5.77 -0.40 -6.74
N ASP A 115 -6.97 -0.94 -6.96
CA ASP A 115 -8.19 -0.11 -6.98
C ASP A 115 -8.53 0.28 -5.53
N ALA A 116 -8.31 1.56 -5.23
CA ALA A 116 -8.56 2.10 -3.90
C ALA A 116 -10.02 2.50 -3.73
N MET A 117 -10.64 3.08 -4.76
CA MET A 117 -12.02 3.57 -4.73
C MET A 117 -12.51 3.98 -6.14
N HIS A 118 -13.58 3.34 -6.64
CA HIS A 118 -14.29 3.73 -7.87
C HIS A 118 -13.36 3.96 -9.09
N GLY A 119 -12.37 3.10 -9.28
CA GLY A 119 -11.42 3.19 -10.40
C GLY A 119 -10.21 4.11 -10.14
N LEU A 120 -10.15 4.78 -8.98
CA LEU A 120 -8.92 5.43 -8.53
C LEU A 120 -7.88 4.37 -8.18
N ARG A 121 -6.80 4.33 -8.96
CA ARG A 121 -5.66 3.43 -8.71
C ARG A 121 -4.63 4.13 -7.84
N LEU A 122 -4.25 3.51 -6.73
CA LEU A 122 -3.20 3.98 -5.83
C LEU A 122 -2.09 2.93 -5.72
N PRO A 123 -0.86 3.31 -5.34
CA PRO A 123 0.18 2.37 -4.98
C PRO A 123 -0.29 1.38 -3.90
N TRP A 124 0.14 0.11 -4.01
CA TRP A 124 -0.27 -0.99 -3.12
C TRP A 124 -0.07 -0.71 -1.62
N ASP A 125 0.96 0.06 -1.26
CA ASP A 125 1.30 0.38 0.13
C ASP A 125 0.28 1.31 0.80
N TYR A 126 -0.62 1.92 0.03
CA TYR A 126 -1.83 2.56 0.54
C TYR A 126 -2.67 1.62 1.43
N LEU A 127 -2.78 0.34 1.04
CA LEU A 127 -3.57 -0.65 1.80
C LEU A 127 -3.01 -0.91 3.19
N ILE A 128 -1.70 -0.71 3.37
CA ILE A 128 -0.98 -0.94 4.62
C ILE A 128 -0.98 0.33 5.45
N THR A 129 -0.64 1.48 4.84
CA THR A 129 -0.50 2.76 5.55
C THR A 129 -1.82 3.29 6.12
N ARG A 130 -2.97 2.79 5.64
CA ARG A 130 -4.29 3.09 6.22
C ARG A 130 -4.64 2.28 7.47
N LYS A 131 -3.81 1.32 7.87
CA LYS A 131 -4.03 0.47 9.05
C LYS A 131 -3.22 0.95 10.26
N PRO A 132 -3.63 0.62 11.50
CA PRO A 132 -2.79 0.83 12.67
C PRO A 132 -1.63 -0.17 12.71
N VAL A 133 -0.50 0.23 13.32
CA VAL A 133 0.62 -0.68 13.57
C VAL A 133 0.19 -1.84 14.44
N GLY A 134 0.55 -3.06 14.02
CA GLY A 134 0.20 -4.32 14.67
C GLY A 134 -1.06 -4.99 14.12
N ASP A 135 -1.78 -4.33 13.20
CA ASP A 135 -2.92 -4.95 12.53
C ASP A 135 -2.47 -6.07 11.58
N GLN A 136 -3.31 -7.08 11.41
CA GLN A 136 -3.01 -8.23 10.57
C GLN A 136 -3.27 -7.93 9.09
N LEU A 137 -2.54 -8.60 8.21
CA LEU A 137 -2.67 -8.52 6.76
C LEU A 137 -2.81 -9.93 6.19
N ALA A 138 -3.79 -10.15 5.32
CA ALA A 138 -3.87 -11.36 4.52
C ALA A 138 -3.11 -11.15 3.21
N LEU A 139 -2.17 -12.03 2.88
CA LEU A 139 -1.39 -11.96 1.66
C LEU A 139 -1.73 -13.17 0.77
N GLU A 140 -1.93 -12.93 -0.52
CA GLU A 140 -1.92 -14.02 -1.50
C GLU A 140 -0.68 -13.90 -2.36
N LEU A 141 0.10 -14.97 -2.43
CA LEU A 141 1.38 -15.05 -3.11
C LEU A 141 1.36 -16.08 -4.23
N LEU A 142 2.22 -15.92 -5.22
CA LEU A 142 2.58 -16.95 -6.16
C LEU A 142 4.03 -17.35 -5.92
N ARG A 143 4.28 -18.64 -5.69
CA ARG A 143 5.63 -19.18 -5.53
C ARG A 143 5.80 -20.34 -6.49
N GLU A 144 6.75 -20.23 -7.40
CA GLU A 144 7.05 -21.27 -8.40
C GLU A 144 5.77 -21.70 -9.17
N GLY A 145 4.92 -20.73 -9.54
CA GLY A 145 3.67 -20.95 -10.26
C GLY A 145 2.48 -21.43 -9.43
N LYS A 146 2.67 -21.69 -8.13
CA LYS A 146 1.64 -22.20 -7.23
C LYS A 146 1.14 -21.10 -6.27
N PRO A 147 -0.18 -20.89 -6.15
CA PRO A 147 -0.74 -19.97 -5.17
C PRO A 147 -0.43 -20.41 -3.74
N ILE A 148 -0.13 -19.46 -2.87
CA ILE A 148 0.05 -19.62 -1.43
C ILE A 148 -0.76 -18.52 -0.73
N SER A 149 -1.45 -18.89 0.34
CA SER A 149 -2.29 -18.01 1.16
C SER A 149 -2.04 -18.29 2.63
#